data_AF-A0ABD7ZKC1-F1
#
_entry.id   AF-A0ABD7ZKC1-F1
#
_cell.length_a   1.000
_cell.length_b   1.000
_cell.length_c   1.000
_cell.angle_alpha   90.00
_cell.angle_beta   90.00
_cell.angle_gamma   90.00
#
_symmetry.space_group_name_H-M   'P 1'
#
loop_
_entity.id
_entity.type
_entity.pdbx_description
1 polymer ?
#
loop_
_entity_poly.entity_id
_entity_poly.type
_entity_poly.pdbx_seq_one_letter_code
_entity_poly.pdbx_strand_id
1 'polypeptide(L)'
;MYRHEKTPDKKQSFLNVGFANGSEGASKSSGFTSKNSTTLLNSVSGFEENPTEIFLAEMQNIVPEMQDLPFYHKGIECFCPKFVLFEDQWIGTVLTPWMMSVVILPGPQQQWEPRELGNKLTVQLPYKALTFAVSSLENVPQYLSCSLHSPLDPNLTNEQAVQLTQDCLRMVLSIPTAQPTFNSDRRNLFKAMIK
;
A
#
# COMPACT_ATOMS: atom_id res chain seq x y z
N MET A 1 -20.20 -24.67 -27.54
CA MET A 1 -18.79 -24.60 -27.11
C MET A 1 -18.72 -23.67 -25.91
N TYR A 2 -18.50 -24.21 -24.72
CA TYR A 2 -18.38 -23.43 -23.49
C TYR A 2 -17.12 -22.55 -23.57
N ARG A 3 -17.32 -21.24 -23.62
CA ARG A 3 -16.24 -20.25 -23.54
C ARG A 3 -15.83 -20.16 -22.07
N HIS A 4 -14.65 -20.71 -21.74
CA HIS A 4 -13.99 -20.41 -20.48
C HIS A 4 -13.66 -18.92 -20.45
N GLU A 5 -14.44 -18.14 -19.70
CA GLU A 5 -14.00 -16.84 -19.23
C GLU A 5 -12.80 -17.06 -18.32
N LYS A 6 -11.61 -16.61 -18.76
CA LYS A 6 -10.45 -16.53 -17.89
C LYS A 6 -10.69 -15.39 -16.91
N THR A 7 -11.10 -15.73 -15.70
CA THR A 7 -10.99 -14.81 -14.55
C THR A 7 -9.55 -14.31 -14.50
N PRO A 8 -9.30 -12.99 -14.44
CA PRO A 8 -7.95 -12.49 -14.25
C PRO A 8 -7.39 -13.10 -12.96
N ASP A 9 -6.20 -13.69 -13.05
CA ASP A 9 -5.55 -14.35 -11.93
C ASP A 9 -5.30 -13.32 -10.82
N LYS A 10 -6.07 -13.41 -9.73
CA LYS A 10 -5.96 -12.53 -8.56
C LYS A 10 -4.51 -12.47 -8.07
N LYS A 11 -3.74 -13.57 -8.15
CA LYS A 11 -2.33 -13.57 -7.74
C LYS A 11 -1.50 -12.60 -8.57
N GLN A 12 -1.76 -12.51 -9.86
CA GLN A 12 -0.98 -11.65 -10.77
C GLN A 12 -1.27 -10.16 -10.54
N SER A 13 -2.49 -9.77 -10.15
CA SER A 13 -2.78 -8.36 -9.83
C SER A 13 -2.03 -7.91 -8.57
N PHE A 14 -1.97 -8.72 -7.52
CA PHE A 14 -1.21 -8.41 -6.31
C PHE A 14 0.30 -8.39 -6.55
N LEU A 15 0.82 -9.35 -7.33
CA LEU A 15 2.25 -9.40 -7.66
C LEU A 15 2.67 -8.20 -8.51
N ASN A 16 1.88 -7.81 -9.51
CA ASN A 16 2.23 -6.70 -10.39
C ASN A 16 2.20 -5.32 -9.70
N VAL A 17 1.48 -5.19 -8.59
CA VAL A 17 1.44 -3.95 -7.78
C VAL A 17 2.69 -3.82 -6.88
N GLY A 18 3.35 -4.94 -6.53
CA GLY A 18 4.50 -4.97 -5.61
C GLY A 18 5.89 -4.76 -6.21
N PHE A 19 6.06 -4.82 -7.54
CA PHE A 19 7.40 -4.79 -8.19
C PHE A 19 7.86 -3.41 -8.69
N ALA A 20 7.31 -2.29 -8.21
CA ALA A 20 7.67 -0.97 -8.72
C ALA A 20 8.62 -0.18 -7.79
N ASN A 21 9.89 -0.59 -7.74
CA ASN A 21 11.00 0.31 -7.41
C ASN A 21 12.07 0.21 -8.51
N GLY A 22 12.18 1.25 -9.32
CA GLY A 22 13.16 1.36 -10.40
C GLY A 22 13.09 2.73 -11.07
N SER A 23 14.13 3.53 -10.88
CA SER A 23 14.38 4.86 -11.41
C SER A 23 14.58 4.90 -12.94
N GLU A 24 14.16 6.03 -13.53
CA GLU A 24 14.52 6.65 -14.82
C GLU A 24 14.87 5.79 -16.05
N GLY A 25 14.16 6.05 -17.17
CA GLY A 25 14.77 5.95 -18.49
C GLY A 25 13.85 5.56 -19.66
N ALA A 26 13.61 6.53 -20.53
CA ALA A 26 13.37 6.42 -21.98
C ALA A 26 12.01 5.91 -22.53
N SER A 27 11.32 6.88 -23.15
CA SER A 27 10.27 6.73 -24.15
C SER A 27 10.59 5.72 -25.25
N LYS A 28 9.61 4.88 -25.64
CA LYS A 28 9.20 4.65 -27.04
C LYS A 28 7.74 4.20 -27.12
N SER A 29 7.01 4.88 -28.00
CA SER A 29 5.64 4.59 -28.41
C SER A 29 5.58 3.36 -29.31
N SER A 30 4.58 2.50 -29.12
CA SER A 30 3.98 1.71 -30.20
C SER A 30 2.59 1.25 -29.77
N GLY A 31 1.58 1.69 -30.53
CA GLY A 31 0.18 1.48 -30.22
C GLY A 31 -0.29 0.04 -30.38
N PHE A 32 -1.24 -0.33 -29.52
CA PHE A 32 -2.21 -1.36 -29.79
C PHE A 32 -3.55 -0.91 -29.22
N THR A 33 -4.41 -0.36 -30.07
CA THR A 33 -5.79 -0.01 -29.70
C THR A 33 -6.60 -1.31 -29.61
N SER A 34 -6.73 -1.85 -28.40
CA SER A 34 -7.74 -2.87 -28.11
C SER A 34 -9.02 -2.17 -27.62
N LYS A 35 -9.95 -1.93 -28.55
CA LYS A 35 -11.33 -1.57 -28.22
C LYS A 35 -11.94 -2.74 -27.45
N ASN A 36 -12.19 -2.59 -26.15
CA ASN A 36 -13.16 -3.41 -25.43
C ASN A 36 -14.01 -2.53 -24.51
N SER A 37 -15.25 -2.37 -24.96
CA SER A 37 -16.49 -2.23 -24.19
C SER A 37 -16.52 -1.26 -23.00
N THR A 38 -17.04 -0.07 -23.28
CA THR A 38 -17.74 0.83 -22.37
C THR A 38 -18.67 0.07 -21.41
N THR A 39 -18.23 -0.14 -20.16
CA THR A 39 -19.13 -0.26 -19.02
C THR A 39 -19.13 1.09 -18.33
N LEU A 40 -20.21 1.84 -18.50
CA LEU A 40 -20.43 3.12 -17.83
C LEU A 40 -20.42 2.91 -16.31
N LEU A 41 -19.31 3.28 -15.69
CA LEU A 41 -19.17 4.06 -14.46
C LEU A 41 -20.33 3.93 -13.45
N ASN A 42 -20.25 2.94 -12.57
CA ASN A 42 -20.75 3.13 -11.21
C ASN A 42 -19.63 3.80 -10.43
N SER A 43 -19.86 5.01 -9.91
CA SER A 43 -18.91 5.70 -9.04
C SER A 43 -18.50 4.79 -7.88
N VAL A 44 -17.26 4.95 -7.40
CA VAL A 44 -16.77 4.20 -6.25
C VAL A 44 -17.18 4.96 -5.00
N SER A 45 -18.21 4.46 -4.32
CA SER A 45 -18.71 5.05 -3.08
C SER A 45 -17.67 4.96 -1.96
N GLY A 46 -17.62 6.04 -1.17
CA GLY A 46 -16.87 6.14 0.06
C GLY A 46 -17.32 5.20 1.16
N PHE A 47 -16.41 4.96 2.11
CA PHE A 47 -16.72 4.26 3.34
C PHE A 47 -17.18 5.26 4.40
N GLU A 48 -18.43 5.14 4.84
CA GLU A 48 -19.00 5.99 5.90
C GLU A 48 -18.32 5.75 7.25
N GLU A 49 -18.06 4.48 7.54
CA GLU A 49 -17.39 4.05 8.75
C GLU A 49 -15.97 3.59 8.46
N ASN A 50 -15.18 3.43 9.52
CA ASN A 50 -13.79 3.04 9.40
C ASN A 50 -13.64 1.65 8.73
N PRO A 51 -12.92 1.53 7.59
CA PRO A 51 -12.90 0.30 6.79
C PRO A 51 -11.95 -0.79 7.30
N THR A 52 -11.29 -0.60 8.45
CA THR A 52 -10.22 -1.49 8.94
C THR A 52 -10.64 -2.96 8.96
N GLU A 53 -11.81 -3.27 9.52
CA GLU A 53 -12.28 -4.65 9.68
C GLU A 53 -12.59 -5.31 8.33
N ILE A 54 -13.30 -4.60 7.46
CA ILE A 54 -13.62 -5.09 6.11
C ILE A 54 -12.34 -5.32 5.31
N PHE A 55 -11.42 -4.36 5.34
CA PHE A 55 -10.17 -4.46 4.59
C PHE A 55 -9.30 -5.62 5.11
N LEU A 56 -9.21 -5.79 6.43
CA LEU A 56 -8.48 -6.91 7.03
C LEU A 56 -9.09 -8.26 6.64
N ALA A 57 -10.42 -8.38 6.69
CA ALA A 57 -11.12 -9.60 6.31
C ALA A 57 -10.84 -9.98 4.84
N GLU A 58 -10.86 -9.00 3.92
CA GLU A 58 -10.51 -9.23 2.52
C GLU A 58 -9.07 -9.72 2.33
N MET A 59 -8.11 -9.13 3.06
CA MET A 59 -6.72 -9.59 3.04
C MET A 59 -6.56 -11.02 3.56
N GLN A 60 -7.31 -11.38 4.60
CA GLN A 60 -7.35 -12.74 5.14
C GLN A 60 -7.95 -13.74 4.15
N ASN A 61 -9.00 -13.34 3.42
CA ASN A 61 -9.62 -14.19 2.38
C ASN A 61 -8.66 -14.54 1.24
N ILE A 62 -7.66 -13.69 0.98
CA ILE A 62 -6.64 -13.91 -0.06
C ILE A 62 -5.51 -14.83 0.41
N VAL A 63 -5.32 -15.02 1.73
CA VAL A 63 -4.22 -15.81 2.28
C VAL A 63 -4.09 -17.19 1.64
N PRO A 64 -5.16 -18.01 1.50
CA PRO A 64 -5.05 -19.34 0.89
C PRO A 64 -4.49 -19.32 -0.53
N GLU A 65 -4.77 -18.27 -1.30
CA GLU A 65 -4.26 -18.12 -2.67
C GLU A 65 -2.76 -17.80 -2.69
N MET A 66 -2.22 -17.20 -1.63
CA MET A 66 -0.84 -16.69 -1.57
C MET A 66 0.13 -17.62 -0.84
N GLN A 67 -0.34 -18.70 -0.21
CA GLN A 67 0.50 -19.61 0.59
C GLN A 67 1.65 -20.26 -0.21
N ASP A 68 1.47 -20.42 -1.53
CA ASP A 68 2.46 -21.04 -2.42
C ASP A 68 3.56 -20.09 -2.90
N LEU A 69 3.50 -18.80 -2.52
CA LEU A 69 4.53 -17.84 -2.90
C LEU A 69 5.88 -18.23 -2.25
N PRO A 70 7.01 -18.19 -3.00
CA PRO A 70 8.31 -18.59 -2.47
C PRO A 70 8.80 -17.69 -1.32
N PHE A 71 8.24 -16.50 -1.19
CA PHE A 71 8.52 -15.51 -0.14
C PHE A 71 7.38 -15.37 0.88
N TYR A 72 6.45 -16.34 0.94
CA TYR A 72 5.39 -16.35 1.95
C TYR A 72 5.98 -16.55 3.35
N HIS A 73 5.78 -15.57 4.24
CA HIS A 73 6.31 -15.61 5.59
C HIS A 73 5.33 -16.23 6.58
N LYS A 74 5.43 -17.54 6.82
CA LYS A 74 4.50 -18.31 7.68
C LYS A 74 4.33 -17.79 9.10
N GLY A 75 5.32 -17.07 9.64
CA GLY A 75 5.28 -16.49 10.98
C GLY A 75 4.62 -15.11 11.08
N ILE A 76 4.13 -14.55 9.96
CA ILE A 76 3.45 -13.24 9.93
C ILE A 76 1.96 -13.46 9.71
N GLU A 77 1.13 -12.74 10.45
CA GLU A 77 -0.32 -12.73 10.27
C GLU A 77 -0.78 -11.46 9.55
N CYS A 78 -1.95 -11.52 8.90
CA CYS A 78 -2.55 -10.31 8.35
C CYS A 78 -2.92 -9.34 9.47
N PHE A 79 -2.55 -8.08 9.33
CA PHE A 79 -2.82 -7.06 10.32
C PHE A 79 -3.02 -5.69 9.67
N CYS A 80 -4.02 -4.95 10.16
CA CYS A 80 -4.27 -3.56 9.80
C CYS A 80 -4.42 -2.76 11.09
N PRO A 81 -3.56 -1.75 11.36
CA PRO A 81 -3.88 -0.72 12.34
C PRO A 81 -5.19 -0.01 11.94
N LYS A 82 -5.85 0.61 12.92
CA LYS A 82 -7.05 1.41 12.66
C LYS A 82 -6.74 2.50 11.63
N PHE A 83 -7.47 2.49 10.52
CA PHE A 83 -7.37 3.51 9.48
C PHE A 83 -7.66 4.90 10.07
N VAL A 84 -6.98 5.92 9.57
CA VAL A 84 -7.13 7.31 10.01
C VAL A 84 -7.84 8.08 8.91
N LEU A 85 -8.86 8.85 9.28
CA LEU A 85 -9.47 9.81 8.35
C LEU A 85 -8.55 11.03 8.23
N PHE A 86 -7.99 11.25 7.06
CA PHE A 86 -7.09 12.35 6.76
C PHE A 86 -7.47 12.96 5.41
N GLU A 87 -7.71 14.28 5.40
CA GLU A 87 -8.19 15.01 4.21
C GLU A 87 -9.40 14.32 3.55
N ASP A 88 -10.38 13.94 4.37
CA ASP A 88 -11.61 13.22 3.98
C ASP A 88 -11.38 11.87 3.31
N GLN A 89 -10.19 11.28 3.44
CA GLN A 89 -9.83 9.98 2.86
C GLN A 89 -9.39 9.04 3.98
N TRP A 90 -9.72 7.76 3.88
CA TRP A 90 -9.22 6.77 4.84
C TRP A 90 -7.81 6.34 4.46
N ILE A 91 -6.85 6.61 5.33
CA ILE A 91 -5.44 6.22 5.15
C ILE A 91 -5.10 5.14 6.18
N GLY A 92 -4.49 4.06 5.71
CA GLY A 92 -4.05 2.97 6.56
C GLY A 92 -2.81 2.29 6.02
N THR A 93 -2.39 1.27 6.74
CA THR A 93 -1.34 0.36 6.33
C THR A 93 -1.83 -1.06 6.52
N VAL A 94 -1.37 -1.96 5.67
CA VAL A 94 -1.68 -3.38 5.73
C VAL A 94 -0.39 -4.17 5.81
N LEU A 95 -0.39 -5.15 6.70
CA LEU A 95 0.58 -6.23 6.78
C LEU A 95 -0.10 -7.52 6.32
N THR A 96 0.58 -8.26 5.47
CA THR A 96 0.24 -9.64 5.10
C THR A 96 1.51 -10.49 5.18
N PRO A 97 1.39 -11.84 5.13
CA PRO A 97 2.57 -12.71 5.08
C PRO A 97 3.52 -12.46 3.91
N TRP A 98 3.12 -11.72 2.88
CA TRP A 98 3.91 -11.51 1.66
C TRP A 98 4.28 -10.05 1.39
N MET A 99 3.63 -9.07 2.05
CA MET A 99 3.91 -7.65 1.84
C MET A 99 3.49 -6.76 3.00
N MET A 100 4.02 -5.54 2.99
CA MET A 100 3.51 -4.41 3.76
C MET A 100 3.25 -3.24 2.81
N SER A 101 2.10 -2.58 2.92
CA SER A 101 1.71 -1.45 2.04
C SER A 101 0.98 -0.34 2.78
N VAL A 102 1.06 0.87 2.25
CA VAL A 102 0.14 1.98 2.55
C VAL A 102 -1.09 1.85 1.67
N VAL A 103 -2.26 2.16 2.22
CA VAL A 103 -3.57 2.04 1.58
C VAL A 103 -4.33 3.35 1.72
N ILE A 104 -5.00 3.79 0.65
CA ILE A 104 -5.96 4.90 0.68
C ILE A 104 -7.30 4.41 0.13
N LEU A 105 -8.38 4.68 0.85
CA LEU A 105 -9.76 4.42 0.45
C LEU A 105 -10.58 5.72 0.41
N PRO A 106 -11.65 5.79 -0.39
CA PRO A 106 -12.56 6.94 -0.39
C PRO A 106 -13.21 7.08 0.99
N GLY A 107 -13.20 8.29 1.54
CA GLY A 107 -13.81 8.58 2.84
C GLY A 107 -15.31 8.83 2.76
N PRO A 108 -15.93 9.20 3.89
CA PRO A 108 -17.38 9.34 4.01
C PRO A 108 -17.96 10.32 2.99
N GLN A 109 -19.13 10.00 2.45
CA GLN A 109 -19.87 10.79 1.46
C GLN A 109 -19.12 11.14 0.17
N GLN A 110 -17.97 10.52 -0.08
CA GLN A 110 -17.22 10.70 -1.31
C GLN A 110 -17.68 9.76 -2.42
N GLN A 111 -17.42 10.18 -3.65
CA GLN A 111 -17.55 9.36 -4.83
C GLN A 111 -16.30 9.54 -5.67
N TRP A 112 -15.48 8.48 -5.76
CA TRP A 112 -14.35 8.50 -6.69
C TRP A 112 -14.81 8.11 -8.08
N GLU A 113 -14.26 8.82 -9.07
CA GLU A 113 -14.30 8.38 -10.46
C GLU A 113 -13.59 7.03 -10.58
N PRO A 114 -14.22 6.01 -11.17
CA PRO A 114 -13.60 4.73 -11.44
C PRO A 114 -12.34 4.88 -12.28
N ARG A 115 -11.27 4.20 -11.87
CA ARG A 115 -10.00 4.17 -12.58
C ARG A 115 -9.68 2.75 -13.02
N GLU A 116 -8.84 2.62 -14.04
CA GLU A 116 -8.35 1.31 -14.47
C GLU A 116 -7.42 0.71 -13.41
N LEU A 117 -7.58 -0.58 -13.13
CA LEU A 117 -6.70 -1.30 -12.20
C LEU A 117 -5.25 -1.25 -12.69
N GLY A 118 -4.31 -1.04 -11.76
CA GLY A 118 -2.89 -0.87 -12.04
C GLY A 118 -2.49 0.53 -12.52
N ASN A 119 -3.43 1.44 -12.80
CA ASN A 119 -3.09 2.85 -13.02
C ASN A 119 -2.37 3.42 -11.80
N LYS A 120 -1.42 4.33 -12.02
CA LYS A 120 -0.60 4.92 -10.96
C LYS A 120 -1.00 6.37 -10.71
N LEU A 121 -1.15 6.73 -9.44
CA LEU A 121 -1.44 8.07 -8.97
C LEU A 121 -0.39 8.50 -7.95
N THR A 122 0.14 9.70 -8.11
CA THR A 122 1.01 10.29 -7.08
C THR A 122 0.13 11.09 -6.13
N VAL A 123 0.17 10.73 -4.85
CA VAL A 123 -0.57 11.42 -3.78
C VAL A 123 0.44 12.09 -2.86
N GLN A 124 0.22 13.37 -2.57
CA GLN A 124 1.02 14.10 -1.60
C GLN A 124 0.53 13.77 -0.19
N LEU A 125 1.34 13.03 0.58
CA LEU A 125 1.10 12.83 2.01
C LEU A 125 1.95 13.81 2.83
N PRO A 126 1.63 14.04 4.11
CA PRO A 126 2.43 14.90 5.00
C PRO A 126 3.91 14.55 5.02
N TYR A 127 4.24 13.26 4.98
CA TYR A 127 5.62 12.78 4.97
C TYR A 127 6.35 13.10 3.66
N LYS A 128 5.76 12.67 2.52
CA LYS A 128 6.27 12.89 1.16
C LYS A 128 5.21 12.48 0.13
N ALA A 129 5.46 12.83 -1.13
CA ALA A 129 4.71 12.26 -2.25
C ALA A 129 5.01 10.76 -2.41
N LEU A 130 3.97 9.95 -2.54
CA LEU A 130 4.06 8.51 -2.82
C LEU A 130 3.25 8.17 -4.08
N THR A 131 3.72 7.19 -4.84
CA THR A 131 3.02 6.68 -6.02
C THR A 131 2.24 5.43 -5.65
N PHE A 132 0.92 5.51 -5.78
CA PHE A 132 0.00 4.42 -5.51
C PHE A 132 -0.52 3.80 -6.80
N ALA A 133 -0.76 2.49 -6.79
CA ALA A 133 -1.48 1.80 -7.84
C ALA A 133 -2.96 1.60 -7.47
N VAL A 134 -3.85 1.74 -8.44
CA VAL A 134 -5.26 1.40 -8.29
C VAL A 134 -5.40 -0.11 -8.18
N SER A 135 -6.05 -0.58 -7.12
CA SER A 135 -6.26 -1.98 -6.80
C SER A 135 -7.73 -2.21 -6.43
N SER A 136 -8.18 -3.47 -6.44
CA SER A 136 -9.55 -3.84 -6.06
C SER A 136 -9.59 -5.14 -5.26
N LEU A 137 -10.56 -5.24 -4.36
CA LEU A 137 -10.98 -6.45 -3.65
C LEU A 137 -12.46 -6.67 -3.91
N GLU A 138 -13.03 -7.76 -3.40
CA GLU A 138 -14.44 -8.09 -3.60
C GLU A 138 -15.34 -7.10 -2.85
N ASN A 139 -15.06 -6.87 -1.57
CA ASN A 139 -15.81 -5.92 -0.74
C ASN A 139 -15.17 -4.52 -0.67
N VAL A 140 -14.05 -4.32 -1.38
CA VAL A 140 -13.36 -3.02 -1.49
C VAL A 140 -13.12 -2.73 -2.98
N PRO A 141 -14.13 -2.20 -3.69
CA PRO A 141 -14.17 -2.23 -5.16
C PRO A 141 -13.03 -1.45 -5.82
N GLN A 142 -12.60 -0.31 -5.26
CA GLN A 142 -11.34 0.34 -5.62
C GLN A 142 -10.67 0.99 -4.41
N TYR A 143 -9.36 0.81 -4.31
CA TYR A 143 -8.49 1.46 -3.35
C TYR A 143 -7.14 1.77 -4.00
N LEU A 144 -6.35 2.61 -3.37
CA LEU A 144 -4.99 2.91 -3.78
C LEU A 144 -4.01 2.21 -2.85
N SER A 145 -2.97 1.58 -3.40
CA SER A 145 -1.94 0.92 -2.59
C SER A 145 -0.52 1.29 -3.04
N CYS A 146 0.37 1.47 -2.08
CA CYS A 146 1.79 1.71 -2.29
C CYS A 146 2.57 0.71 -1.43
N SER A 147 3.29 -0.22 -2.06
CA SER A 147 4.10 -1.19 -1.32
C SER A 147 5.27 -0.49 -0.62
N LEU A 148 5.46 -0.80 0.66
CA LEU A 148 6.60 -0.35 1.46
C LEU A 148 7.69 -1.41 1.48
N HIS A 149 7.28 -2.68 1.68
CA HIS A 149 8.17 -3.84 1.71
C HIS A 149 7.53 -4.99 0.94
N SER A 150 8.22 -5.47 -0.10
CA SER A 150 7.93 -6.71 -0.79
C SER A 150 9.23 -7.25 -1.41
N PRO A 151 9.70 -8.45 -1.05
CA PRO A 151 9.18 -9.32 0.02
C PRO A 151 9.45 -8.75 1.43
N LEU A 152 8.79 -9.31 2.45
CA LEU A 152 9.14 -9.04 3.84
C LEU A 152 10.53 -9.63 4.18
N ASP A 153 11.22 -9.04 5.15
CA ASP A 153 12.46 -9.62 5.69
C ASP A 153 12.16 -11.00 6.29
N PRO A 154 12.84 -12.08 5.86
CA PRO A 154 12.64 -13.43 6.39
C PRO A 154 12.91 -13.59 7.90
N ASN A 155 13.58 -12.63 8.52
CA ASN A 155 13.91 -12.65 9.96
C ASN A 155 12.92 -11.83 10.81
N LEU A 156 11.92 -11.21 10.19
CA LEU A 156 10.96 -10.36 10.88
C LEU A 156 10.02 -11.20 11.75
N THR A 157 9.93 -10.88 13.04
CA THR A 157 8.91 -11.51 13.89
C THR A 157 7.53 -10.87 13.67
N ASN A 158 6.45 -11.59 13.99
CA ASN A 158 5.09 -11.03 13.90
C ASN A 158 4.96 -9.72 14.69
N GLU A 159 5.49 -9.68 15.91
CA GLU A 159 5.46 -8.50 16.77
C GLU A 159 6.19 -7.31 16.14
N GLN A 160 7.39 -7.54 15.59
CA GLN A 160 8.15 -6.51 14.90
C GLN A 160 7.42 -6.02 13.64
N ALA A 161 6.81 -6.92 12.88
CA ALA A 161 6.06 -6.56 11.68
C ALA A 161 4.82 -5.72 12.02
N VAL A 162 4.07 -6.10 13.06
CA VAL A 162 2.92 -5.34 13.58
C VAL A 162 3.37 -3.94 14.02
N GLN A 163 4.44 -3.86 14.80
CA GLN A 163 4.98 -2.58 15.27
C GLN A 163 5.43 -1.70 14.11
N LEU A 164 6.19 -2.25 13.16
CA LEU A 164 6.64 -1.55 11.95
C LEU A 164 5.46 -1.03 11.12
N THR A 165 4.40 -1.83 10.98
CA THR A 165 3.18 -1.43 10.25
C THR A 165 2.53 -0.19 10.89
N GLN A 166 2.42 -0.18 12.22
CA GLN A 166 1.91 0.98 12.96
C GLN A 166 2.82 2.20 12.83
N ASP A 167 4.14 2.00 12.87
CA ASP A 167 5.14 3.07 12.71
C ASP A 167 5.09 3.68 11.31
N CYS A 168 4.90 2.85 10.28
CA CYS A 168 4.70 3.32 8.91
C CYS A 168 3.45 4.20 8.79
N LEU A 169 2.32 3.81 9.39
CA LEU A 169 1.11 4.63 9.39
C LEU A 169 1.34 5.99 10.08
N ARG A 170 1.98 5.99 11.26
CA ARG A 170 2.33 7.23 11.96
C ARG A 170 3.25 8.10 11.11
N MET A 171 4.25 7.49 10.49
CA MET A 171 5.24 8.20 9.68
C MET A 171 4.58 8.88 8.48
N VAL A 172 3.78 8.17 7.67
CA VAL A 172 3.21 8.73 6.44
C VAL A 172 2.26 9.90 6.69
N LEU A 173 1.64 9.94 7.87
CA LEU A 173 0.76 11.01 8.33
C LEU A 173 1.50 12.14 9.08
N SER A 174 2.81 12.02 9.31
CA SER A 174 3.60 13.03 10.02
C SER A 174 4.39 13.90 9.07
N ILE A 175 4.48 15.20 9.38
CA ILE A 175 5.42 16.11 8.71
C ILE A 175 6.83 15.73 9.14
N PRO A 176 7.79 15.55 8.22
CA PRO A 176 9.18 15.29 8.59
C PRO A 176 9.70 16.49 9.38
N THR A 177 9.95 16.30 10.68
CA THR A 177 10.81 17.22 11.40
C THR A 177 12.24 16.91 10.97
N ALA A 178 12.98 17.93 10.52
CA ALA A 178 14.38 17.76 10.17
C ALA A 178 15.07 17.03 11.33
N GLN A 179 15.65 15.85 11.05
CA GLN A 179 16.38 15.11 12.08
C GLN A 179 17.44 16.05 12.65
N PRO A 180 17.59 16.15 13.99
CA PRO A 180 18.77 16.78 14.54
C PRO A 180 19.95 15.96 14.02
N THR A 181 20.74 16.54 13.12
CA THR A 181 22.00 15.95 12.74
C THR A 181 22.80 15.81 14.02
N PHE A 182 23.01 14.57 14.47
CA PHE A 182 23.93 14.30 15.57
C PHE A 182 25.31 14.71 15.08
N ASN A 183 25.67 15.95 15.35
CA ASN A 183 27.01 16.42 15.08
C ASN A 183 27.94 15.70 16.08
N SER A 184 28.65 14.69 15.58
CA SER A 184 29.68 13.91 16.27
C SER A 184 30.69 14.79 17.02
N ASP A 185 30.87 16.05 16.58
CA ASP A 185 31.80 17.01 17.17
C ASP A 185 31.37 17.51 18.56
N ARG A 186 30.11 17.33 18.97
CA ARG A 186 29.68 17.70 20.33
C ARG A 186 30.30 16.81 21.42
N ARG A 187 30.87 15.64 21.07
CA ARG A 187 31.63 14.83 22.04
C ARG A 187 32.96 15.46 22.43
N ASN A 188 33.46 16.46 21.70
CA ASN A 188 34.69 17.17 22.04
C ASN A 188 34.48 18.37 22.98
N LEU A 189 33.24 18.82 23.21
CA LEU A 189 32.95 19.94 24.11
C LEU A 189 33.26 19.62 25.58
N PHE A 190 33.05 18.37 26.02
CA PHE A 190 33.33 17.97 27.41
C PHE A 190 34.81 17.65 27.69
N LYS A 191 35.66 17.52 26.66
CA LYS A 191 37.12 17.36 26.84
C LYS A 191 37.85 18.69 27.01
N ALA A 192 37.24 19.82 26.65
CA ALA A 192 37.84 21.15 26.78
C ALA A 192 37.60 21.83 28.14
N MET A 193 36.78 21.22 29.03
CA MET A 193 36.35 21.82 30.30
C MET A 193 36.90 21.14 31.56
N ILE A 194 37.78 20.14 31.42
CA ILE A 194 38.53 19.57 32.54
C ILE A 194 40.01 19.83 32.27
N LYS A 195 40.55 20.87 32.91
CA LYS A 195 41.98 21.06 33.17
C LYS A 195 42.16 21.33 34.65
#